data_AF-A0A966NCQ8-F1
#
_entry.id   AF-A0A966NCQ8-F1
#
_cell.length_a   1.000
_cell.length_b   1.000
_cell.length_c   1.000
_cell.angle_alpha   90.00
_cell.angle_beta   90.00
_cell.angle_gamma   90.00
#
_symmetry.space_group_name_H-M   'P 1'
#
loop_
_entity.id
_entity.type
_entity.pdbx_description
1 polymer ?
#
loop_
_entity_poly.entity_id
_entity_poly.type
_entity_poly.pdbx_seq_one_letter_code
_entity_poly.pdbx_strand_id
1 'polypeptide(L)'
;MVDHEAKTKIGKFYRRRDFSKYLTYKLEKLKNYSDIRQIKEVAVDIEFKNSSGQILLSNGTKIKAKIIVMATGNPNSSWPFKLAIEKNQNLIEEPWRRTWARNISSHNVVALIGSGLTALDAIHELKHINFKGEILLISPKGLVPTSHIGWYRSKQIKWPKNLNAILFYKFMRHNLDSLGWDDPEWQRTFDGLREGISTAWIKLSPDDRKKLITKLGWLWQLMRFRASPQVSASMNEFLHEGRLKIVKNRATLLERKDEDTFLIKLEDNQSVTANFVINCTGARQNKLIKKLIDRKFIKADPAFPMHPKINKNLELETQNSQPFLRIFALGPPTAHFCGDVIGATKIANQAECLANVLGKIFKNT
;
A
#
# COMPACT_ATOMS: atom_id res chain seq x y z
N MET A 1 12.88 17.51 18.93
CA MET A 1 12.33 16.78 20.09
C MET A 1 12.59 15.30 19.88
N VAL A 2 13.28 14.66 20.82
CA VAL A 2 13.62 13.23 20.76
C VAL A 2 12.37 12.41 21.08
N ASP A 3 12.11 11.35 20.30
CA ASP A 3 11.03 10.41 20.58
C ASP A 3 11.55 9.26 21.45
N HIS A 4 11.29 9.32 22.74
CA HIS A 4 11.75 8.31 23.70
C HIS A 4 11.07 6.95 23.48
N GLU A 5 9.86 6.92 22.92
CA GLU A 5 9.12 5.68 22.62
C GLU A 5 9.64 4.99 21.37
N ALA A 6 10.41 5.68 20.51
CA ALA A 6 10.91 5.10 19.28
C ALA A 6 11.87 3.94 19.52
N LYS A 7 12.63 3.94 20.63
CA LYS A 7 13.56 2.86 20.97
C LYS A 7 12.86 1.80 21.80
N THR A 8 12.65 0.64 21.19
CA THR A 8 12.05 -0.54 21.85
C THR A 8 13.10 -1.64 22.01
N LYS A 9 12.82 -2.67 22.81
CA LYS A 9 13.68 -3.86 22.95
C LYS A 9 13.94 -4.58 21.62
N ILE A 10 12.99 -4.48 20.69
CA ILE A 10 13.03 -5.19 19.41
C ILE A 10 13.53 -4.33 18.25
N GLY A 11 13.81 -3.04 18.49
CA GLY A 11 14.42 -2.10 17.53
C GLY A 11 13.80 -0.70 17.55
N LYS A 12 14.09 0.09 16.50
CA LYS A 12 13.71 1.51 16.45
C LYS A 12 12.52 1.73 15.50
N PHE A 13 11.42 2.26 16.05
CA PHE A 13 10.18 2.56 15.33
C PHE A 13 9.90 4.06 15.41
N TYR A 14 10.44 4.83 14.47
CA TYR A 14 10.27 6.29 14.45
C TYR A 14 8.89 6.69 13.93
N ARG A 15 8.38 7.84 14.41
CA ARG A 15 7.12 8.41 13.92
C ARG A 15 7.24 8.76 12.43
N ARG A 16 6.14 8.58 11.70
CA ARG A 16 6.05 8.96 10.27
C ARG A 16 6.45 10.41 10.02
N ARG A 17 6.10 11.33 10.93
CA ARG A 17 6.47 12.75 10.84
C ARG A 17 7.99 12.97 10.88
N ASP A 18 8.71 12.17 11.66
CA ASP A 18 10.17 12.32 11.80
C ASP A 18 10.88 11.72 10.58
N PHE A 19 10.35 10.62 10.03
CA PHE A 19 10.78 10.10 8.73
C PHE A 19 10.54 11.12 7.60
N SER A 20 9.40 11.80 7.58
CA SER A 20 9.12 12.88 6.61
C SER A 20 10.12 14.02 6.72
N LYS A 21 10.41 14.49 7.94
CA LYS A 21 11.41 15.55 8.17
C LYS A 21 12.80 15.12 7.71
N TYR A 22 13.18 13.87 8.00
CA TYR A 22 14.44 13.29 7.54
C TYR A 22 14.53 13.27 6.00
N LEU A 23 13.46 12.88 5.30
CA LEU A 23 13.42 12.89 3.84
C LEU A 23 13.52 14.31 3.28
N THR A 24 12.79 15.28 3.84
CA THR A 24 12.88 16.69 3.44
C THR A 24 14.30 17.21 3.61
N TYR A 25 14.92 16.97 4.76
CA TYR A 25 16.32 17.33 5.02
C TYR A 25 17.28 16.70 4.00
N LYS A 26 17.09 15.42 3.65
CA LYS A 26 17.93 14.75 2.66
C LYS A 26 17.76 15.34 1.25
N LEU A 27 16.54 15.68 0.85
CA LEU A 27 16.26 16.31 -0.44
C LEU A 27 16.92 17.69 -0.54
N GLU A 28 16.79 18.53 0.49
CA GLU A 28 17.39 19.87 0.54
C GLU A 28 18.93 19.84 0.47
N LYS A 29 19.55 18.73 0.87
CA LYS A 29 21.01 18.54 0.79
C LYS A 29 21.51 17.97 -0.54
N LEU A 30 20.61 17.58 -1.45
CA LEU A 30 21.02 17.12 -2.78
C LEU A 30 21.54 18.30 -3.60
N LYS A 31 22.74 18.14 -4.17
CA LYS A 31 23.26 19.09 -5.16
C LYS A 31 22.26 19.20 -6.31
N ASN A 32 22.03 20.43 -6.79
CA ASN A 32 21.13 20.74 -7.90
C ASN A 32 19.64 20.41 -7.63
N TYR A 33 19.23 20.18 -6.37
CA TYR A 33 17.80 20.03 -6.05
C TYR A 33 17.00 21.30 -6.39
N SER A 34 17.62 22.47 -6.25
CA SER A 34 17.09 23.78 -6.66
C SER A 34 16.77 23.86 -8.15
N ASP A 35 17.46 23.08 -8.98
CA ASP A 35 17.34 23.12 -10.44
C ASP A 35 16.14 22.28 -10.92
N ILE A 36 15.54 21.49 -10.02
CA ILE A 36 14.36 20.69 -10.31
C ILE A 36 13.13 21.62 -10.33
N ARG A 37 12.57 21.82 -11.52
CA ARG A 37 11.28 22.49 -11.67
C ARG A 37 10.17 21.65 -11.04
N GLN A 38 9.65 22.11 -9.91
CA GLN A 38 8.49 21.50 -9.24
C GLN A 38 7.20 22.12 -9.75
N ILE A 39 6.25 21.28 -10.15
CA ILE A 39 4.94 21.71 -10.63
C ILE A 39 3.90 21.12 -9.69
N LYS A 40 3.20 21.99 -8.94
CA LYS A 40 2.21 21.60 -7.92
C LYS A 40 0.85 21.28 -8.57
N GLU A 41 0.83 20.30 -9.46
CA GLU A 41 -0.36 19.88 -10.21
C GLU A 41 -0.44 18.36 -10.33
N VAL A 42 -1.62 17.85 -10.64
CA VAL A 42 -1.86 16.42 -10.83
C VAL A 42 -1.73 16.07 -12.31
N ALA A 43 -0.85 15.13 -12.67
CA ALA A 43 -0.85 14.54 -13.99
C ALA A 43 -2.08 13.62 -14.17
N VAL A 44 -2.95 13.97 -15.13
CA VAL A 44 -4.23 13.28 -15.38
C VAL A 44 -4.24 12.49 -16.68
N ASP A 45 -3.30 12.75 -17.60
CA ASP A 45 -3.12 11.96 -18.82
C ASP A 45 -1.70 12.08 -19.40
N ILE A 46 -1.35 11.17 -20.32
CA ILE A 46 -0.09 11.18 -21.09
C ILE A 46 -0.36 10.80 -22.54
N GLU A 47 -0.36 11.75 -23.46
CA GLU A 47 -0.52 11.47 -24.89
C GLU A 47 0.83 11.36 -25.60
N PHE A 48 0.85 10.79 -26.82
CA PHE A 48 1.98 10.92 -27.74
C PHE A 48 1.54 11.76 -28.93
N LYS A 49 2.15 12.94 -29.10
CA LYS A 49 1.86 13.90 -30.17
C LYS A 49 3.14 14.60 -30.61
N ASN A 50 3.28 14.83 -31.91
CA ASN A 50 4.41 15.55 -32.51
C ASN A 50 5.77 14.98 -32.06
N SER A 51 5.92 13.66 -32.12
CA SER A 51 7.14 12.94 -31.73
C SER A 51 7.59 13.16 -30.27
N SER A 52 6.65 13.48 -29.37
CA SER A 52 6.91 13.70 -27.95
C SER A 52 5.76 13.18 -27.08
N GLY A 53 6.08 12.76 -25.87
CA GLY A 53 5.07 12.56 -24.83
C GLY A 53 4.53 13.93 -24.37
N GLN A 54 3.22 14.04 -24.20
CA GLN A 54 2.55 15.21 -23.66
C GLN A 54 1.79 14.81 -22.39
N ILE A 55 2.27 15.28 -21.24
CA ILE A 55 1.62 15.08 -19.95
C ILE A 55 0.55 16.17 -19.81
N LEU A 56 -0.71 15.77 -19.65
CA LEU A 56 -1.82 16.67 -19.34
C LEU A 56 -1.96 16.80 -17.82
N LEU A 57 -1.96 18.03 -17.34
CA LEU A 57 -2.19 18.36 -15.93
C LEU A 57 -3.66 18.67 -15.63
N SER A 58 -4.04 18.58 -14.36
CA SER A 58 -5.40 18.87 -13.86
C SER A 58 -5.91 20.25 -14.25
N ASN A 59 -5.02 21.23 -14.36
CA ASN A 59 -5.35 22.60 -14.77
C ASN A 59 -5.37 22.81 -16.31
N GLY A 60 -5.26 21.74 -17.10
CA GLY A 60 -5.25 21.80 -18.57
C GLY A 60 -3.87 22.07 -19.19
N THR A 61 -2.85 22.41 -18.39
CA THR A 61 -1.48 22.61 -18.88
C THR A 61 -0.91 21.33 -19.48
N LYS A 62 -0.13 21.47 -20.57
CA LYS A 62 0.57 20.36 -21.23
C LYS A 62 2.08 20.49 -21.11
N ILE A 63 2.74 19.43 -20.67
CA ILE A 63 4.20 19.36 -20.55
C ILE A 63 4.74 18.34 -21.54
N LYS A 64 5.72 18.74 -22.36
CA LYS A 64 6.41 17.83 -23.28
C LYS A 64 7.53 17.08 -22.57
N ALA A 65 7.63 15.78 -22.81
CA ALA A 65 8.71 14.93 -22.30
C ALA A 65 9.01 13.76 -23.26
N LYS A 66 10.30 13.41 -23.40
CA LYS A 66 10.75 12.20 -24.10
C LYS A 66 10.86 11.00 -23.16
N ILE A 67 11.15 11.26 -21.88
CA ILE A 67 11.27 10.27 -20.82
C ILE A 67 10.33 10.66 -19.68
N ILE A 68 9.50 9.72 -19.24
CA ILE A 68 8.55 9.92 -18.14
C ILE A 68 8.81 8.85 -17.09
N VAL A 69 8.94 9.24 -15.83
CA VAL A 69 9.03 8.29 -14.70
C VAL A 69 7.79 8.45 -13.82
N MET A 70 6.94 7.43 -13.79
CA MET A 70 5.76 7.37 -12.93
C MET A 70 6.13 6.87 -11.53
N ALA A 71 6.48 7.81 -10.66
CA ALA A 71 6.74 7.60 -9.24
C ALA A 71 5.52 8.01 -8.37
N THR A 72 4.33 7.56 -8.76
CA THR A 72 3.04 8.06 -8.23
C THR A 72 2.68 7.56 -6.83
N GLY A 73 3.52 6.73 -6.20
CA GLY A 73 3.28 6.21 -4.86
C GLY A 73 2.05 5.29 -4.78
N ASN A 74 1.55 5.09 -3.56
CA ASN A 74 0.31 4.38 -3.35
C ASN A 74 -0.86 5.29 -3.77
N PRO A 75 -1.82 4.81 -4.56
CA PRO A 75 -3.00 5.60 -4.89
C PRO A 75 -3.88 5.84 -3.66
N ASN A 76 -4.66 6.90 -3.75
CA ASN A 76 -5.70 7.27 -2.80
C ASN A 76 -6.63 6.09 -2.48
N SER A 77 -7.15 6.07 -1.25
CA SER A 77 -8.16 5.10 -0.86
C SER A 77 -9.52 5.50 -1.44
N SER A 78 -10.37 4.50 -1.65
CA SER A 78 -11.77 4.70 -1.98
C SER A 78 -12.60 3.66 -1.23
N TRP A 79 -13.85 3.98 -0.96
CA TRP A 79 -14.74 3.04 -0.27
C TRP A 79 -14.83 1.69 -1.01
N PRO A 80 -14.82 0.57 -0.27
CA PRO A 80 -14.88 -0.77 -0.85
C PRO A 80 -16.30 -1.18 -1.28
N PHE A 81 -17.30 -0.36 -0.98
CA PHE A 81 -18.73 -0.61 -1.17
C PHE A 81 -19.45 0.67 -1.60
N LYS A 82 -20.72 0.55 -1.99
CA LYS A 82 -21.59 1.69 -2.32
C LYS A 82 -21.85 2.54 -1.08
N LEU A 83 -21.79 3.86 -1.24
CA LEU A 83 -22.33 4.80 -0.26
C LEU A 83 -23.74 5.17 -0.71
N ALA A 84 -24.76 4.87 0.10
CA ALA A 84 -26.14 5.33 -0.12
C ALA A 84 -26.41 6.67 0.58
N ILE A 85 -25.34 7.43 0.83
CA ILE A 85 -25.34 8.70 1.55
C ILE A 85 -24.27 9.61 0.96
N GLU A 86 -24.47 10.92 1.13
CA GLU A 86 -23.46 11.90 0.79
C GLU A 86 -22.26 11.82 1.75
N LYS A 87 -21.08 12.15 1.21
CA LYS A 87 -19.86 12.23 2.02
C LYS A 87 -19.98 13.40 2.99
N ASN A 88 -19.65 13.16 4.25
CA ASN A 88 -19.58 14.20 5.28
C ASN A 88 -18.31 14.04 6.13
N GLN A 89 -18.14 14.91 7.12
CA GLN A 89 -16.94 14.97 7.97
C GLN A 89 -16.72 13.73 8.86
N ASN A 90 -17.73 12.88 9.06
CA ASN A 90 -17.63 11.65 9.86
C ASN A 90 -17.33 10.40 8.99
N LEU A 91 -17.29 10.56 7.66
CA LEU A 91 -16.93 9.52 6.69
C LEU A 91 -15.50 9.75 6.20
N ILE A 92 -14.57 9.05 6.83
CA ILE A 92 -13.14 9.27 6.62
C ILE A 92 -12.62 8.31 5.56
N GLU A 93 -12.56 8.77 4.31
CA GLU A 93 -12.03 7.98 3.20
C GLU A 93 -10.50 7.83 3.25
N GLU A 94 -9.80 8.84 3.78
CA GLU A 94 -8.33 8.94 3.80
C GLU A 94 -7.79 9.10 5.24
N PRO A 95 -7.63 8.00 6.01
CA PRO A 95 -7.33 8.04 7.45
C PRO A 95 -5.99 8.69 7.82
N TRP A 96 -5.00 8.69 6.92
CA TRP A 96 -3.67 9.23 7.21
C TRP A 96 -3.61 10.76 7.28
N ARG A 97 -4.68 11.47 6.88
CA ARG A 97 -4.73 12.93 7.02
C ARG A 97 -4.92 13.38 8.47
N ARG A 98 -5.31 12.47 9.38
CA ARG A 98 -5.47 12.67 10.84
C ARG A 98 -6.36 13.82 11.31
N THR A 99 -6.92 14.63 10.42
CA THR A 99 -7.82 15.75 10.74
C THR A 99 -9.08 15.30 11.47
N TRP A 100 -9.51 14.06 11.23
CA TRP A 100 -10.72 13.46 11.79
C TRP A 100 -10.66 13.24 13.30
N ALA A 101 -9.47 13.01 13.87
CA ALA A 101 -9.33 12.66 15.28
C ALA A 101 -9.79 13.78 16.23
N ARG A 102 -9.73 15.04 15.79
CA ARG A 102 -10.13 16.22 16.59
C ARG A 102 -11.64 16.34 16.79
N ASN A 103 -12.43 15.70 15.95
CA ASN A 103 -13.89 15.84 15.95
C ASN A 103 -14.60 14.67 16.65
N ILE A 104 -13.84 13.68 17.15
CA ILE A 104 -14.39 12.51 17.82
C ILE A 104 -14.58 12.82 19.31
N SER A 105 -15.80 12.65 19.80
CA SER A 105 -16.15 12.73 21.22
C SER A 105 -16.02 11.37 21.92
N SER A 106 -15.93 11.37 23.25
CA SER A 106 -15.80 10.16 24.08
C SER A 106 -16.97 9.19 24.00
N HIS A 107 -18.16 9.63 23.57
CA HIS A 107 -19.37 8.81 23.49
C HIS A 107 -19.60 8.20 22.09
N ASN A 108 -18.77 8.54 21.11
CA ASN A 108 -18.97 8.06 19.76
C ASN A 108 -18.59 6.58 19.61
N VAL A 109 -19.24 5.91 18.67
CA VAL A 109 -18.81 4.61 18.15
C VAL A 109 -18.05 4.82 16.84
N VAL A 110 -16.84 4.28 16.74
CA VAL A 110 -15.97 4.41 15.57
C VAL A 110 -15.86 3.07 14.84
N ALA A 111 -16.35 2.99 13.61
CA ALA A 111 -16.17 1.82 12.75
C ALA A 111 -14.96 1.97 11.84
N LEU A 112 -14.07 0.98 11.87
CA LEU A 112 -12.91 0.85 11.00
C LEU A 112 -13.19 -0.25 9.97
N ILE A 113 -13.22 0.11 8.69
CA ILE A 113 -13.47 -0.84 7.60
C ILE A 113 -12.14 -1.39 7.09
N GLY A 114 -11.85 -2.65 7.39
CA GLY A 114 -10.58 -3.31 7.14
C GLY A 114 -9.72 -3.40 8.41
N SER A 115 -8.83 -4.40 8.45
CA SER A 115 -8.05 -4.75 9.64
C SER A 115 -6.54 -4.73 9.42
N GLY A 116 -6.07 -4.02 8.38
CA GLY A 116 -4.64 -3.86 8.08
C GLY A 116 -3.95 -2.80 8.95
N LEU A 117 -2.67 -2.48 8.63
CA LEU A 117 -1.88 -1.49 9.40
C LEU A 117 -2.55 -0.13 9.50
N THR A 118 -3.29 0.30 8.48
CA THR A 118 -4.05 1.56 8.52
C THR A 118 -5.09 1.58 9.63
N ALA A 119 -5.77 0.45 9.90
CA ALA A 119 -6.74 0.35 10.98
C ALA A 119 -6.06 0.40 12.34
N LEU A 120 -4.95 -0.33 12.47
CA LEU A 120 -4.13 -0.33 13.67
C LEU A 120 -3.55 1.06 13.98
N ASP A 121 -3.11 1.81 12.96
CA ASP A 121 -2.70 3.21 13.11
C ASP A 121 -3.87 4.11 13.58
N ALA A 122 -5.09 3.88 13.08
CA ALA A 122 -6.27 4.62 13.51
C ALA A 122 -6.61 4.33 14.97
N ILE A 123 -6.53 3.06 15.41
CA ILE A 123 -6.68 2.67 16.82
C ILE A 123 -5.63 3.36 17.69
N HIS A 124 -4.37 3.38 17.25
CA HIS A 124 -3.30 4.06 17.97
C HIS A 124 -3.52 5.58 18.06
N GLU A 125 -4.04 6.21 17.01
CA GLU A 125 -4.42 7.64 17.04
C GLU A 125 -5.59 7.89 18.03
N LEU A 126 -6.61 7.02 18.04
CA LEU A 126 -7.71 7.07 19.02
C LEU A 126 -7.19 6.96 20.45
N LYS A 127 -6.19 6.09 20.70
CA LYS A 127 -5.52 6.02 22.00
C LYS A 127 -4.83 7.34 22.36
N HIS A 128 -4.13 7.94 21.39
CA HIS A 128 -3.36 9.17 21.59
C HIS A 128 -4.25 10.38 21.92
N ILE A 129 -5.51 10.40 21.47
CA ILE A 129 -6.51 11.41 21.87
C ILE A 129 -7.33 11.02 23.11
N ASN A 130 -6.91 9.97 23.84
CA ASN A 130 -7.60 9.42 25.01
C ASN A 130 -9.08 9.07 24.76
N PHE A 131 -9.39 8.59 23.55
CA PHE A 131 -10.74 8.20 23.17
C PHE A 131 -11.31 7.15 24.15
N LYS A 132 -12.53 7.40 24.63
CA LYS A 132 -13.22 6.55 25.63
C LYS A 132 -14.30 5.64 25.05
N GLY A 133 -14.75 5.88 23.84
CA GLY A 133 -15.87 5.17 23.21
C GLY A 133 -15.51 3.80 22.64
N GLU A 134 -16.48 3.22 21.92
CA GLU A 134 -16.39 1.89 21.32
C GLU A 134 -15.77 1.97 19.91
N ILE A 135 -14.97 0.95 19.57
CA ILE A 135 -14.35 0.76 18.26
C ILE A 135 -14.85 -0.56 17.66
N LEU A 136 -15.38 -0.50 16.44
CA LEU A 136 -15.76 -1.67 15.64
C LEU A 136 -14.74 -1.90 14.54
N LEU A 137 -13.96 -2.98 14.61
CA LEU A 137 -13.04 -3.37 13.55
C LEU A 137 -13.69 -4.40 12.62
N ILE A 138 -14.15 -3.95 11.46
CA ILE A 138 -14.95 -4.77 10.54
C ILE A 138 -14.06 -5.27 9.41
N SER A 139 -13.85 -6.59 9.32
CA SER A 139 -13.10 -7.17 8.20
C SER A 139 -13.55 -8.60 7.86
N PRO A 140 -13.44 -9.03 6.58
CA PRO A 140 -14.00 -10.32 6.14
C PRO A 140 -13.48 -11.54 6.89
N LYS A 141 -12.27 -11.47 7.46
CA LYS A 141 -11.64 -12.58 8.18
C LYS A 141 -11.47 -12.31 9.67
N GLY A 142 -11.65 -11.08 10.14
CA GLY A 142 -11.41 -10.70 11.53
C GLY A 142 -9.96 -10.88 11.98
N LEU A 143 -9.01 -10.93 11.03
CA LEU A 143 -7.59 -11.14 11.31
C LEU A 143 -6.85 -9.81 11.28
N VAL A 144 -5.89 -9.63 12.19
CA VAL A 144 -5.03 -8.46 12.25
C VAL A 144 -3.56 -8.82 12.02
N PRO A 145 -2.75 -7.89 11.48
CA PRO A 145 -1.30 -8.00 11.45
C PRO A 145 -0.71 -8.33 12.82
N THR A 146 0.30 -9.20 12.86
CA THR A 146 1.07 -9.49 14.06
C THR A 146 1.98 -8.32 14.44
N SER A 147 2.45 -8.30 15.69
CA SER A 147 3.48 -7.32 16.10
C SER A 147 4.83 -7.70 15.46
N HIS A 148 5.66 -6.70 15.19
CA HIS A 148 7.09 -6.95 15.03
C HIS A 148 7.64 -7.55 16.33
N ILE A 149 8.60 -8.47 16.21
CA ILE A 149 9.25 -9.15 17.35
C ILE A 149 10.78 -9.04 17.33
N GLY A 150 11.35 -8.32 16.37
CA GLY A 150 12.80 -8.05 16.30
C GLY A 150 13.27 -7.71 14.90
N TRP A 151 14.19 -6.74 14.78
CA TRP A 151 14.94 -6.49 13.55
C TRP A 151 16.19 -7.37 13.51
N TYR A 152 16.03 -8.62 13.11
CA TYR A 152 17.15 -9.53 12.87
C TYR A 152 17.50 -9.55 11.39
N ARG A 153 18.80 -9.66 11.06
CA ARG A 153 19.20 -9.97 9.69
C ARG A 153 18.72 -11.37 9.35
N SER A 154 17.90 -11.51 8.32
CA SER A 154 17.50 -12.79 7.76
C SER A 154 18.64 -13.42 6.97
N LYS A 155 18.76 -14.74 7.01
CA LYS A 155 19.57 -15.48 6.05
C LYS A 155 18.80 -15.51 4.73
N GLN A 156 19.42 -15.03 3.65
CA GLN A 156 18.79 -15.06 2.34
C GLN A 156 18.49 -16.51 1.92
N ILE A 157 17.23 -16.79 1.57
CA ILE A 157 16.81 -18.09 1.08
C ILE A 157 16.77 -18.05 -0.45
N LYS A 158 17.53 -18.95 -1.07
CA LYS A 158 17.58 -19.07 -2.54
C LYS A 158 16.33 -19.79 -3.03
N TRP A 159 15.57 -19.12 -3.88
CA TRP A 159 14.41 -19.70 -4.53
C TRP A 159 14.81 -20.70 -5.62
N PRO A 160 14.10 -21.85 -5.74
CA PRO A 160 14.33 -22.78 -6.84
C PRO A 160 14.04 -22.16 -8.21
N LYS A 161 14.61 -22.77 -9.26
CA LYS A 161 14.30 -22.43 -10.65
C LYS A 161 13.04 -23.16 -11.10
N ASN A 162 12.43 -22.70 -12.21
CA ASN A 162 11.34 -23.39 -12.91
C ASN A 162 10.12 -23.71 -12.03
N LEU A 163 9.71 -22.75 -11.20
CA LEU A 163 8.53 -22.90 -10.34
C LEU A 163 7.24 -22.70 -11.16
N ASN A 164 6.19 -23.43 -10.77
CA ASN A 164 4.80 -23.08 -11.04
C ASN A 164 4.12 -22.64 -9.73
N ALA A 165 2.83 -22.29 -9.75
CA ALA A 165 2.13 -21.82 -8.56
C ALA A 165 2.18 -22.82 -7.38
N ILE A 166 2.05 -24.12 -7.66
CA ILE A 166 2.03 -25.17 -6.63
C ILE A 166 3.41 -25.31 -6.00
N LEU A 167 4.47 -25.38 -6.80
CA LEU A 167 5.84 -25.50 -6.29
C LEU A 167 6.27 -24.24 -5.54
N PHE A 168 5.85 -23.06 -5.98
CA PHE A 168 6.08 -21.80 -5.27
C PHE A 168 5.46 -21.83 -3.87
N TYR A 169 4.20 -22.26 -3.77
CA TYR A 169 3.51 -22.41 -2.50
C TYR A 169 4.15 -23.49 -1.61
N LYS A 170 4.44 -24.68 -2.15
CA LYS A 170 5.09 -25.77 -1.41
C LYS A 170 6.45 -25.34 -0.85
N PHE A 171 7.23 -24.58 -1.63
CA PHE A 171 8.51 -24.06 -1.17
C PHE A 171 8.35 -23.07 0.00
N MET A 172 7.43 -22.11 -0.12
CA MET A 172 7.10 -21.20 0.98
C MET A 172 6.68 -21.97 2.24
N ARG A 173 5.75 -22.90 2.06
CA ARG A 173 5.20 -23.71 3.16
C ARG A 173 6.29 -24.55 3.84
N HIS A 174 7.11 -25.26 3.07
CA HIS A 174 8.20 -26.08 3.61
C HIS A 174 9.17 -25.29 4.50
N ASN A 175 9.46 -24.04 4.15
CA ASN A 175 10.35 -23.18 4.96
C ASN A 175 9.63 -22.56 6.18
N LEU A 176 8.31 -22.61 6.27
CA LEU A 176 7.51 -21.92 7.29
C LEU A 176 6.67 -22.86 8.19
N ASP A 177 6.58 -24.15 7.86
CA ASP A 177 5.55 -25.09 8.38
C ASP A 177 5.69 -25.48 9.86
N SER A 178 6.71 -25.00 10.57
CA SER A 178 7.01 -25.42 11.94
C SER A 178 6.71 -24.37 13.02
N LEU A 179 6.30 -23.14 12.66
CA LEU A 179 6.24 -22.01 13.62
C LEU A 179 5.00 -21.12 13.40
N GLY A 180 4.52 -20.49 14.48
CA GLY A 180 3.44 -19.49 14.43
C GLY A 180 3.92 -18.12 13.91
N TRP A 181 3.01 -17.25 13.45
CA TRP A 181 3.40 -15.95 12.87
C TRP A 181 3.97 -14.94 13.88
N ASP A 182 3.73 -15.19 15.16
CA ASP A 182 4.30 -14.43 16.28
C ASP A 182 5.67 -14.98 16.72
N ASP A 183 6.17 -16.02 16.06
CA ASP A 183 7.48 -16.61 16.37
C ASP A 183 8.62 -15.82 15.69
N PRO A 184 9.69 -15.43 16.43
CA PRO A 184 10.82 -14.67 15.90
C PRO A 184 11.55 -15.35 14.74
N GLU A 185 11.69 -16.67 14.81
CA GLU A 185 12.34 -17.46 13.78
C GLU A 185 11.46 -17.55 12.53
N TRP A 186 10.14 -17.65 12.70
CA TRP A 186 9.20 -17.60 11.59
C TRP A 186 9.30 -16.25 10.86
N GLN A 187 9.26 -15.14 11.59
CA GLN A 187 9.33 -13.81 11.01
C GLN A 187 10.65 -13.58 10.27
N ARG A 188 11.76 -14.04 10.85
CA ARG A 188 13.09 -13.98 10.24
C ARG A 188 13.19 -14.82 8.96
N THR A 189 12.65 -16.04 8.98
CA THR A 189 12.64 -16.94 7.83
C THR A 189 11.76 -16.37 6.70
N PHE A 190 10.60 -15.83 7.05
CA PHE A 190 9.71 -15.14 6.12
C PHE A 190 10.39 -13.94 5.44
N ASP A 191 11.14 -13.14 6.19
CA ASP A 191 11.90 -12.01 5.63
C ASP A 191 13.02 -12.49 4.69
N GLY A 192 13.70 -13.60 5.03
CA GLY A 192 14.70 -14.24 4.16
C GLY A 192 14.14 -14.76 2.84
N LEU A 193 12.91 -15.30 2.84
CA LEU A 193 12.18 -15.66 1.62
C LEU A 193 11.83 -14.41 0.79
N ARG A 194 11.42 -13.33 1.45
CA ARG A 194 11.00 -12.07 0.81
C ARG A 194 12.09 -11.28 0.12
N GLU A 195 13.34 -11.45 0.52
CA GLU A 195 14.47 -10.85 -0.17
C GLU A 195 14.60 -11.39 -1.61
N GLY A 196 14.39 -12.70 -1.81
CA GLY A 196 14.52 -13.36 -3.11
C GLY A 196 13.23 -13.47 -3.92
N ILE A 197 12.07 -13.17 -3.33
CA ILE A 197 10.77 -13.52 -3.90
C ILE A 197 10.53 -12.94 -5.30
N SER A 198 10.95 -11.69 -5.55
CA SER A 198 10.74 -11.04 -6.85
C SER A 198 11.44 -11.77 -8.00
N THR A 199 12.59 -12.41 -7.72
CA THR A 199 13.35 -13.15 -8.73
C THR A 199 12.67 -14.44 -9.15
N ALA A 200 11.95 -15.08 -8.22
CA ALA A 200 11.11 -16.25 -8.48
C ALA A 200 9.79 -15.83 -9.13
N TRP A 201 9.16 -14.78 -8.62
CA TRP A 201 7.86 -14.27 -9.06
C TRP A 201 7.85 -13.88 -10.54
N ILE A 202 8.85 -13.12 -11.01
CA ILE A 202 8.91 -12.62 -12.41
C ILE A 202 9.03 -13.78 -13.41
N LYS A 203 9.53 -14.94 -12.98
CA LYS A 203 9.69 -16.14 -13.83
C LYS A 203 8.42 -16.98 -13.94
N LEU A 204 7.42 -16.73 -13.09
CA LEU A 204 6.14 -17.44 -13.14
C LEU A 204 5.34 -17.05 -14.38
N SER A 205 4.60 -18.01 -14.93
CA SER A 205 3.61 -17.74 -15.97
C SER A 205 2.55 -16.75 -15.46
N PRO A 206 1.89 -15.98 -16.33
CA PRO A 206 0.78 -15.12 -15.94
C PRO A 206 -0.32 -15.87 -15.16
N ASP A 207 -0.64 -17.09 -15.58
CA ASP A 207 -1.64 -17.92 -14.92
C ASP A 207 -1.22 -18.35 -13.51
N ASP A 208 0.06 -18.68 -13.31
CA ASP A 208 0.57 -19.03 -11.99
C ASP A 208 0.57 -17.83 -11.04
N ARG A 209 0.99 -16.65 -11.51
CA ARG A 209 0.90 -15.40 -10.73
C ARG A 209 -0.54 -15.11 -10.32
N LYS A 210 -1.48 -15.26 -11.26
CA LYS A 210 -2.92 -15.08 -11.02
C LYS A 210 -3.47 -16.09 -10.00
N LYS A 211 -3.11 -17.37 -10.13
CA LYS A 211 -3.51 -18.43 -9.18
C LYS A 211 -3.03 -18.11 -7.77
N LEU A 212 -1.77 -17.72 -7.61
CA LEU A 212 -1.17 -17.37 -6.31
C LEU A 212 -1.87 -16.17 -5.66
N ILE A 213 -2.06 -15.04 -6.37
CA ILE A 213 -2.75 -13.87 -5.79
C ILE A 213 -4.19 -14.20 -5.43
N THR A 214 -4.91 -14.90 -6.30
CA THR A 214 -6.34 -15.19 -6.08
C THR A 214 -6.54 -16.05 -4.83
N LYS A 215 -5.67 -17.04 -4.60
CA LYS A 215 -5.81 -17.99 -3.48
C LYS A 215 -5.11 -17.51 -2.20
N LEU A 216 -3.94 -16.91 -2.32
CA LEU A 216 -3.03 -16.62 -1.21
C LEU A 216 -2.74 -15.13 -1.02
N GLY A 217 -3.24 -14.24 -1.89
CA GLY A 217 -2.94 -12.81 -1.81
C GLY A 217 -3.37 -12.17 -0.49
N TRP A 218 -4.55 -12.54 0.04
CA TRP A 218 -4.99 -12.06 1.35
C TRP A 218 -4.06 -12.53 2.49
N LEU A 219 -3.62 -13.78 2.43
CA LEU A 219 -2.74 -14.40 3.42
C LEU A 219 -1.35 -13.77 3.36
N TRP A 220 -0.84 -13.53 2.15
CA TRP A 220 0.40 -12.80 1.90
C TRP A 220 0.38 -11.42 2.54
N GLN A 221 -0.70 -10.65 2.29
CA GLN A 221 -0.87 -9.32 2.87
C GLN A 221 -0.89 -9.36 4.40
N LEU A 222 -1.56 -10.35 4.99
CA LEU A 222 -1.63 -10.51 6.44
C LEU A 222 -0.26 -10.86 7.07
N MET A 223 0.45 -11.83 6.48
CA MET A 223 1.76 -12.29 6.97
C MET A 223 2.88 -11.24 6.83
N ARG A 224 2.83 -10.41 5.78
CA ARG A 224 3.93 -9.50 5.44
C ARG A 224 3.88 -8.17 6.17
N PHE A 225 2.70 -7.77 6.64
CA PHE A 225 2.50 -6.53 7.35
C PHE A 225 2.58 -6.84 8.84
N ARG A 226 3.39 -6.06 9.55
CA ARG A 226 3.61 -6.22 10.98
C ARG A 226 3.51 -4.86 11.64
N ALA A 227 2.77 -4.78 12.73
CA ALA A 227 2.59 -3.55 13.47
C ALA A 227 3.81 -3.27 14.35
N SER A 228 4.09 -1.98 14.59
CA SER A 228 5.06 -1.58 15.61
C SER A 228 4.53 -1.93 17.01
N PRO A 229 5.39 -2.22 18.00
CA PRO A 229 4.98 -2.57 19.36
C PRO A 229 4.01 -1.58 20.00
N GLN A 230 4.20 -0.28 19.77
CA GLN A 230 3.37 0.80 20.33
C GLN A 230 1.92 0.70 19.81
N VAL A 231 1.78 0.46 18.50
CA VAL A 231 0.50 0.31 17.83
C VAL A 231 -0.20 -0.98 18.28
N SER A 232 0.53 -2.09 18.37
CA SER A 232 0.00 -3.35 18.90
C SER A 232 -0.44 -3.22 20.36
N ALA A 233 0.34 -2.52 21.20
CA ALA A 233 -0.01 -2.28 22.60
C ALA A 233 -1.31 -1.49 22.72
N SER A 234 -1.50 -0.42 21.92
CA SER A 234 -2.75 0.34 21.91
C SER A 234 -3.96 -0.51 21.51
N MET A 235 -3.80 -1.39 20.51
CA MET A 235 -4.87 -2.30 20.12
C MET A 235 -5.23 -3.28 21.25
N ASN A 236 -4.23 -3.91 21.86
CA ASN A 236 -4.43 -4.87 22.94
C ASN A 236 -5.09 -4.22 24.16
N GLU A 237 -4.75 -2.98 24.48
CA GLU A 237 -5.38 -2.24 25.58
C GLU A 237 -6.89 -2.04 25.34
N PHE A 238 -7.30 -1.55 24.16
CA PHE A 238 -8.72 -1.42 23.84
C PHE A 238 -9.45 -2.76 23.81
N LEU A 239 -8.79 -3.85 23.41
CA LEU A 239 -9.36 -5.21 23.49
C LEU A 239 -9.58 -5.64 24.95
N HIS A 240 -8.57 -5.47 25.80
CA HIS A 240 -8.64 -5.86 27.21
C HIS A 240 -9.71 -5.08 27.98
N GLU A 241 -9.93 -3.82 27.63
CA GLU A 241 -10.99 -3.00 28.21
C GLU A 241 -12.38 -3.29 27.62
N GLY A 242 -12.50 -4.20 26.65
CA GLY A 242 -13.77 -4.53 25.98
C GLY A 242 -14.29 -3.45 25.04
N ARG A 243 -13.46 -2.46 24.69
CA ARG A 243 -13.82 -1.28 23.89
C ARG A 243 -13.53 -1.46 22.41
N LEU A 244 -12.69 -2.41 22.02
CA LEU A 244 -12.51 -2.84 20.64
C LEU A 244 -13.25 -4.16 20.39
N LYS A 245 -14.18 -4.17 19.42
CA LYS A 245 -14.85 -5.39 18.95
C LYS A 245 -14.43 -5.73 17.53
N ILE A 246 -13.99 -6.96 17.31
CA ILE A 246 -13.64 -7.45 15.97
C ILE A 246 -14.90 -8.09 15.36
N VAL A 247 -15.40 -7.47 14.29
CA VAL A 247 -16.55 -7.96 13.52
C VAL A 247 -16.01 -8.71 12.30
N LYS A 248 -16.03 -10.05 12.39
CA LYS A 248 -15.60 -10.95 11.31
C LYS A 248 -16.67 -11.02 10.21
N ASN A 249 -16.76 -9.96 9.42
CA ASN A 249 -17.75 -9.82 8.37
C ASN A 249 -17.30 -8.79 7.32
N ARG A 250 -17.92 -8.81 6.15
CA ARG A 250 -17.67 -7.84 5.09
C ARG A 250 -18.77 -6.78 5.09
N ALA A 251 -18.38 -5.52 5.26
CA ALA A 251 -19.29 -4.40 5.01
C ALA A 251 -19.63 -4.30 3.51
N THR A 252 -20.91 -4.14 3.19
CA THR A 252 -21.45 -4.18 1.81
C THR A 252 -22.19 -2.90 1.41
N LEU A 253 -22.69 -2.14 2.38
CA LEU A 253 -23.40 -0.89 2.16
C LEU A 253 -23.30 0.02 3.38
N LEU A 254 -23.24 1.33 3.14
CA LEU A 254 -23.33 2.35 4.17
C LEU A 254 -24.52 3.25 3.91
N GLU A 255 -25.40 3.36 4.91
CA GLU A 255 -26.64 4.13 4.89
C GLU A 255 -26.68 5.10 6.09
N ARG A 256 -27.52 6.13 6.00
CA ARG A 256 -27.82 6.98 7.14
C ARG A 256 -28.86 6.26 7.99
N LYS A 257 -28.62 6.20 9.30
CA LYS A 257 -29.64 5.77 10.26
C LYS A 257 -30.37 6.99 10.79
N ASP A 258 -29.60 7.90 11.41
CA ASP A 258 -30.08 9.10 12.08
C ASP A 258 -29.16 10.30 11.74
N GLU A 259 -29.32 11.47 12.37
CA GLU A 259 -28.50 12.65 12.07
C GLU A 259 -26.99 12.39 12.23
N ASP A 260 -26.59 11.76 13.34
CA ASP A 260 -25.20 11.53 13.71
C ASP A 260 -24.78 10.05 13.68
N THR A 261 -25.61 9.18 13.10
CA THR A 261 -25.40 7.72 13.12
C THR A 261 -25.52 7.12 11.73
N PHE A 262 -24.55 6.29 11.38
CA PHE A 262 -24.54 5.47 10.18
C PHE A 262 -24.95 4.03 10.46
N LEU A 263 -25.64 3.41 9.50
CA LEU A 263 -25.90 1.99 9.45
C LEU A 263 -24.96 1.33 8.45
N ILE A 264 -24.16 0.37 8.90
CA ILE A 264 -23.26 -0.42 8.07
C ILE A 264 -23.89 -1.80 7.89
N LYS A 265 -24.35 -2.11 6.66
CA LYS A 265 -24.84 -3.46 6.34
C LYS A 265 -23.67 -4.38 6.06
N LEU A 266 -23.83 -5.63 6.50
CA LEU A 266 -22.85 -6.69 6.39
C LEU A 266 -23.31 -7.75 5.36
N GLU A 267 -22.41 -8.65 4.98
CA GLU A 267 -22.63 -9.66 3.94
C GLU A 267 -23.64 -10.75 4.35
N ASP A 268 -23.81 -10.97 5.64
CA ASP A 268 -24.78 -11.92 6.23
C ASP A 268 -26.14 -11.28 6.58
N ASN A 269 -26.44 -10.10 6.01
CA ASN A 269 -27.62 -9.28 6.28
C ASN A 269 -27.73 -8.71 7.71
N GLN A 270 -26.72 -8.89 8.56
CA GLN A 270 -26.63 -8.16 9.82
C GLN A 270 -26.23 -6.70 9.58
N SER A 271 -26.38 -5.87 10.61
CA SER A 271 -25.94 -4.48 10.56
C SER A 271 -25.34 -4.03 11.88
N VAL A 272 -24.43 -3.08 11.80
CA VAL A 272 -23.85 -2.39 12.95
C VAL A 272 -23.99 -0.88 12.79
N THR A 273 -24.03 -0.14 13.90
CA THR A 273 -24.15 1.32 13.89
C THR A 273 -22.89 1.99 14.38
N ALA A 274 -22.54 3.12 13.77
CA ALA A 274 -21.39 3.93 14.20
C ALA A 274 -21.62 5.42 13.92
N ASN A 275 -21.00 6.28 14.72
CA ASN A 275 -21.02 7.74 14.49
C ASN A 275 -19.90 8.18 13.53
N PHE A 276 -18.79 7.45 13.49
CA PHE A 276 -17.69 7.66 12.56
C PHE A 276 -17.39 6.39 11.80
N VAL A 277 -17.12 6.50 10.50
CA VAL A 277 -16.69 5.38 9.67
C VAL A 277 -15.39 5.75 8.98
N ILE A 278 -14.36 4.92 9.17
CA ILE A 278 -13.02 5.15 8.67
C ILE A 278 -12.64 4.03 7.70
N ASN A 279 -12.29 4.40 6.47
CA ASN A 279 -11.87 3.47 5.44
C ASN A 279 -10.42 3.04 5.65
N CYS A 280 -10.24 1.83 6.13
CA CYS A 280 -8.94 1.19 6.36
C CYS A 280 -8.66 0.07 5.34
N THR A 281 -9.32 0.08 4.17
CA THR A 281 -9.18 -0.98 3.15
C THR A 281 -7.95 -0.85 2.25
N GLY A 282 -7.12 0.16 2.49
CA GLY A 282 -5.86 0.37 1.79
C GLY A 282 -6.00 1.07 0.44
N ALA A 283 -4.90 1.10 -0.29
CA ALA A 283 -4.79 1.79 -1.57
C ALA A 283 -5.60 1.07 -2.67
N ARG A 284 -6.19 1.85 -3.57
CA ARG A 284 -7.04 1.35 -4.67
C ARG A 284 -6.32 1.41 -6.01
N GLN A 285 -7.03 1.60 -7.12
CA GLN A 285 -6.40 1.67 -8.43
C GLN A 285 -5.85 3.07 -8.71
N ASN A 286 -4.64 3.15 -9.30
CA ASN A 286 -4.10 4.42 -9.77
C ASN A 286 -4.88 4.89 -11.01
N LYS A 287 -5.55 6.05 -10.89
CA LYS A 287 -6.44 6.59 -11.94
C LYS A 287 -5.72 6.89 -13.25
N LEU A 288 -4.50 7.45 -13.20
CA LEU A 288 -3.71 7.73 -14.39
C LEU A 288 -3.37 6.43 -15.11
N ILE A 289 -2.80 5.45 -14.41
CA ILE A 289 -2.44 4.15 -14.97
C ILE A 289 -3.68 3.45 -15.55
N LYS A 290 -4.80 3.44 -14.82
CA LYS A 290 -6.07 2.89 -15.30
C LYS A 290 -6.47 3.53 -16.63
N LYS A 291 -6.50 4.87 -16.67
CA LYS A 291 -6.90 5.62 -17.87
C LYS A 291 -6.01 5.28 -19.06
N LEU A 292 -4.69 5.19 -18.86
CA LEU A 292 -3.73 4.83 -19.91
C LEU A 292 -3.93 3.39 -20.42
N ILE A 293 -4.32 2.44 -19.55
CA ILE A 293 -4.65 1.06 -19.94
C ILE A 293 -5.99 1.02 -20.69
N ASP A 294 -7.04 1.64 -20.14
CA ASP A 294 -8.39 1.61 -20.70
C ASP A 294 -8.41 2.12 -22.15
N ARG A 295 -7.64 3.18 -22.45
CA ARG A 295 -7.50 3.73 -23.80
C ARG A 295 -6.39 3.10 -24.64
N LYS A 296 -5.81 1.99 -24.17
CA LYS A 296 -4.76 1.22 -24.85
C LYS A 296 -3.54 2.07 -25.21
N PHE A 297 -3.14 3.01 -24.36
CA PHE A 297 -1.88 3.73 -24.53
C PHE A 297 -0.69 2.90 -24.03
N ILE A 298 -0.86 2.27 -22.87
CA ILE A 298 0.06 1.27 -22.32
C ILE A 298 -0.61 -0.11 -22.28
N LYS A 299 0.18 -1.17 -22.42
CA LYS A 299 -0.31 -2.55 -22.32
C LYS A 299 -0.63 -2.89 -20.88
N ALA A 300 -1.68 -3.68 -20.68
CA ALA A 300 -2.01 -4.27 -19.39
C ALA A 300 -1.11 -5.48 -19.09
N ASP A 301 -0.82 -5.74 -17.81
CA ASP A 301 -0.18 -6.98 -17.39
C ASP A 301 -1.13 -8.17 -17.65
N PRO A 302 -0.65 -9.27 -18.23
CA PRO A 302 -1.50 -10.41 -18.60
C PRO A 302 -2.10 -11.15 -17.39
N ALA A 303 -1.44 -11.14 -16.23
CA ALA A 303 -1.98 -11.71 -15.00
C ALA A 303 -2.90 -10.73 -14.26
N PHE A 304 -2.60 -9.42 -14.36
CA PHE A 304 -3.27 -8.35 -13.63
C PHE A 304 -3.70 -7.22 -14.57
N PRO A 305 -4.84 -7.34 -15.27
CA PRO A 305 -5.23 -6.39 -16.33
C PRO A 305 -5.44 -4.94 -15.86
N MET A 306 -5.61 -4.73 -14.55
CA MET A 306 -5.73 -3.39 -13.94
C MET A 306 -4.39 -2.69 -13.72
N HIS A 307 -3.28 -3.37 -14.01
CA HIS A 307 -1.91 -2.92 -13.80
C HIS A 307 -1.14 -2.92 -15.13
N PRO A 308 -0.09 -2.09 -15.28
CA PRO A 308 0.61 -1.98 -16.54
C PRO A 308 1.58 -3.15 -16.74
N LYS A 309 1.83 -3.53 -17.99
CA LYS A 309 2.90 -4.47 -18.33
C LYS A 309 4.24 -3.76 -18.20
N ILE A 310 5.14 -4.35 -17.40
CA ILE A 310 6.44 -3.77 -17.06
C ILE A 310 7.54 -4.76 -17.45
N ASN A 311 8.62 -4.25 -18.05
CA ASN A 311 9.80 -5.06 -18.34
C ASN A 311 10.85 -4.99 -17.21
N LYS A 312 11.95 -5.76 -17.34
CA LYS A 312 13.02 -5.83 -16.34
C LYS A 312 13.74 -4.50 -16.04
N ASN A 313 13.63 -3.51 -16.92
CA ASN A 313 14.20 -2.18 -16.76
C ASN A 313 13.22 -1.19 -16.13
N LEU A 314 12.08 -1.67 -15.60
CA LEU A 314 10.98 -0.87 -15.06
C LEU A 314 10.26 0.00 -16.10
N GLU A 315 10.46 -0.29 -17.38
CA GLU A 315 9.79 0.40 -18.47
C GLU A 315 8.44 -0.24 -18.77
N LEU A 316 7.45 0.61 -19.02
CA LEU A 316 6.12 0.21 -19.43
C LEU A 316 6.10 -0.09 -20.92
N GLU A 317 5.44 -1.19 -21.30
CA GLU A 317 5.22 -1.48 -22.71
C GLU A 317 4.08 -0.63 -23.26
N THR A 318 4.34 0.21 -24.25
CA THR A 318 3.30 0.94 -24.99
C THR A 318 2.56 0.01 -25.95
N GLN A 319 1.30 0.30 -26.27
CA GLN A 319 0.50 -0.54 -27.17
C GLN A 319 1.05 -0.52 -28.60
N ASN A 320 1.29 0.68 -29.11
CA ASN A 320 1.99 0.93 -30.37
C ASN A 320 3.41 1.32 -29.98
N SER A 321 4.45 0.66 -30.51
CA SER A 321 5.84 1.02 -30.22
C SER A 321 6.03 2.51 -30.50
N GLN A 322 6.20 3.33 -29.46
CA GLN A 322 6.44 4.76 -29.59
C GLN A 322 7.96 4.98 -29.52
N PRO A 323 8.69 5.03 -30.65
CA PRO A 323 10.15 5.00 -30.63
C PRO A 323 10.77 6.19 -29.87
N PHE A 324 10.04 7.31 -29.77
CA PHE A 324 10.52 8.56 -29.17
C PHE A 324 10.01 8.82 -27.75
N LEU A 325 9.21 7.92 -27.17
CA LEU A 325 8.66 8.08 -25.82
C LEU A 325 8.95 6.85 -24.97
N ARG A 326 9.67 7.06 -23.86
CA ARG A 326 9.94 6.02 -22.86
C ARG A 326 9.25 6.35 -21.55
N ILE A 327 8.50 5.39 -21.03
CA ILE A 327 7.73 5.54 -19.79
C ILE A 327 8.18 4.48 -18.81
N PHE A 328 8.68 4.91 -17.65
CA PHE A 328 9.10 4.04 -16.57
C PHE A 328 8.13 4.13 -15.40
N ALA A 329 8.12 3.13 -14.53
CA ALA A 329 7.39 3.14 -13.27
C ALA A 329 8.34 2.87 -12.11
N LEU A 330 8.11 3.53 -10.97
CA LEU A 330 8.95 3.40 -9.78
C LEU A 330 8.08 3.28 -8.53
N GLY A 331 8.44 2.37 -7.63
CA GLY A 331 7.73 2.20 -6.36
C GLY A 331 6.39 1.47 -6.53
N PRO A 332 5.35 1.77 -5.74
CA PRO A 332 4.12 0.99 -5.68
C PRO A 332 3.45 0.62 -7.03
N PRO A 333 3.50 1.45 -8.09
CA PRO A 333 3.05 1.06 -9.43
C PRO A 333 3.66 -0.23 -9.99
N THR A 334 4.80 -0.70 -9.48
CA THR A 334 5.47 -1.93 -9.93
C THR A 334 5.25 -3.12 -8.99
N ALA A 335 4.41 -3.01 -7.96
CA ALA A 335 4.27 -4.05 -6.94
C ALA A 335 3.77 -5.39 -7.50
N HIS A 336 2.83 -5.37 -8.46
CA HIS A 336 2.32 -6.58 -9.14
C HIS A 336 3.40 -7.29 -9.98
N PHE A 337 4.30 -6.50 -10.58
CA PHE A 337 5.45 -7.01 -11.31
C PHE A 337 6.50 -7.61 -10.37
N CYS A 338 6.74 -7.00 -9.22
CA CYS A 338 7.72 -7.48 -8.24
C CYS A 338 7.21 -8.62 -7.35
N GLY A 339 5.90 -8.86 -7.29
CA GLY A 339 5.30 -9.89 -6.41
C GLY A 339 5.34 -9.55 -4.92
N ASP A 340 5.75 -8.35 -4.56
CA ASP A 340 5.80 -7.85 -3.18
C ASP A 340 5.65 -6.33 -3.17
N VAL A 341 5.22 -5.76 -2.04
CA VAL A 341 5.15 -4.30 -1.90
C VAL A 341 6.55 -3.73 -1.76
N ILE A 342 6.68 -2.50 -2.24
CA ILE A 342 7.92 -1.79 -2.37
C ILE A 342 8.01 -0.80 -1.21
N GLY A 343 8.59 -1.26 -0.09
CA GLY A 343 8.94 -0.39 1.04
C GLY A 343 10.13 0.52 0.71
N ALA A 344 10.43 1.50 1.57
CA ALA A 344 11.43 2.54 1.30
C ALA A 344 12.77 2.00 0.78
N THR A 345 13.32 0.95 1.41
CA THR A 345 14.57 0.30 0.96
C THR A 345 14.46 -0.30 -0.44
N LYS A 346 13.35 -1.00 -0.75
CA LYS A 346 13.12 -1.55 -2.09
C LYS A 346 12.92 -0.43 -3.12
N ILE A 347 12.27 0.69 -2.76
CA ILE A 347 12.13 1.85 -3.65
C ILE A 347 13.49 2.46 -3.95
N ALA A 348 14.35 2.61 -2.93
CA ALA A 348 15.71 3.13 -3.09
C ALA A 348 16.54 2.25 -4.05
N ASN A 349 16.51 0.92 -3.87
CA ASN A 349 17.20 -0.01 -4.77
C ASN A 349 16.64 0.07 -6.20
N GLN A 350 15.32 0.17 -6.37
CA GLN A 350 14.72 0.37 -7.69
C GLN A 350 15.15 1.70 -8.33
N ALA A 351 15.23 2.78 -7.55
CA ALA A 351 15.64 4.08 -8.02
C ALA A 351 17.10 4.06 -8.50
N GLU A 352 17.99 3.36 -7.78
CA GLU A 352 19.38 3.13 -8.20
C GLU A 352 19.46 2.33 -9.51
N CYS A 353 18.74 1.21 -9.61
CA CYS A 353 18.64 0.44 -10.84
C CYS A 353 18.14 1.29 -12.02
N LEU A 354 17.09 2.08 -11.80
CA LEU A 354 16.51 2.94 -12.84
C LEU A 354 17.46 4.07 -13.24
N ALA A 355 18.16 4.69 -12.29
CA ALA A 355 19.16 5.71 -12.60
C ALA A 355 20.27 5.18 -13.52
N ASN A 356 20.73 3.93 -13.30
CA ASN A 356 21.69 3.27 -14.19
C ASN A 356 21.13 3.02 -15.60
N VAL A 357 19.85 2.66 -15.71
CA VAL A 357 19.17 2.53 -17.01
C VAL A 357 19.10 3.90 -17.71
N LEU A 358 18.65 4.94 -17.01
CA LEU A 358 18.50 6.29 -17.55
C LEU A 358 19.85 6.89 -17.97
N GLY A 359 20.91 6.69 -17.18
CA GLY A 359 22.25 7.17 -17.51
C GLY A 359 22.79 6.62 -18.83
N LYS A 360 22.45 5.37 -19.18
CA LYS A 360 22.80 4.79 -20.50
C LYS A 360 22.01 5.43 -21.64
N ILE A 361 20.76 5.81 -21.40
CA ILE A 361 19.93 6.50 -22.40
C ILE A 361 20.51 7.87 -22.68
N PHE A 362 20.78 8.66 -21.63
CA PHE A 362 21.29 10.02 -21.76
C PHE A 362 22.69 10.08 -22.39
N LYS A 363 23.53 9.05 -22.25
CA LYS A 363 24.81 8.97 -22.95
C LYS A 363 24.69 8.71 -24.46
N ASN A 364 23.58 8.12 -24.88
CA ASN A 364 23.31 7.73 -26.27
C ASN A 364 22.34 8.69 -26.98
N THR A 365 21.94 9.79 -26.33
CA THR A 365 21.06 10.84 -26.87
C THR A 365 21.87 12.11 -27.01
#